data_AF-A0A1I4U9C3-F1
#
_entry.id   AF-A0A1I4U9C3-F1
#
_cell.length_a   1.000
_cell.length_b   1.000
_cell.length_c   1.000
_cell.angle_alpha   90.00
_cell.angle_beta   90.00
_cell.angle_gamma   90.00
#
_symmetry.space_group_name_H-M   'P 1'
#
loop_
_entity.id
_entity.type
_entity.pdbx_description
1 polymer ?
#
loop_
_entity_poly.entity_id
_entity_poly.type
_entity_poly.pdbx_seq_one_letter_code
_entity_poly.pdbx_strand_id
1 'polypeptide(L)'
;MSNQQMSKVWTVVGLFLLYYALNTWIVTQGGQEIFGAKLIVSNRAPAAMWGIPIICIALFLNSIVGTHYARRTGPNWHERVPIVGFDNISSGTREGRFYQGSMLALLSLLPAVALLHFWRLFLSANVVTTEKPPREASSIWDWSALTTLNDPARICTDLVREGGIPSCMKNATILPGLEPTFFALLTIAAAIAFIKHWRAIFRR
;
A
#
# COMPACT_ATOMS: atom_id res chain seq x y z
N MET A 1 -14.70 -11.51 20.82
CA MET A 1 -13.81 -10.33 20.71
C MET A 1 -14.57 -9.08 21.12
N SER A 2 -14.11 -8.37 22.17
CA SER A 2 -14.72 -7.13 22.66
C SER A 2 -14.37 -5.93 21.76
N ASN A 3 -15.10 -4.83 21.88
CA ASN A 3 -14.82 -3.60 21.12
C ASN A 3 -13.42 -3.05 21.45
N GLN A 4 -12.97 -3.17 22.70
CA GLN A 4 -11.62 -2.77 23.12
C GLN A 4 -10.55 -3.62 22.43
N GLN A 5 -10.75 -4.94 22.33
CA GLN A 5 -9.83 -5.82 21.60
C GLN A 5 -9.80 -5.48 20.10
N MET A 6 -10.95 -5.24 19.47
CA MET A 6 -11.01 -4.76 18.09
C MET A 6 -10.26 -3.44 17.90
N SER A 7 -10.37 -2.51 18.85
CA SER A 7 -9.66 -1.23 18.82
C SER A 7 -8.15 -1.42 18.84
N LYS A 8 -7.65 -2.32 19.69
CA LYS A 8 -6.23 -2.67 19.77
C LYS A 8 -5.74 -3.30 18.47
N VAL A 9 -6.49 -4.24 17.89
CA VAL A 9 -6.13 -4.87 16.62
C VAL A 9 -6.09 -3.84 15.49
N TRP A 10 -7.13 -3.01 15.37
CA TRP A 10 -7.17 -1.94 14.36
C TRP A 10 -6.01 -0.96 14.53
N THR A 11 -5.68 -0.60 15.77
CA THR A 11 -4.55 0.28 16.07
C THR A 11 -3.23 -0.34 15.63
N VAL A 12 -2.97 -1.60 16.01
CA VAL A 12 -1.70 -2.28 15.68
C VAL A 12 -1.55 -2.45 14.17
N VAL A 13 -2.59 -2.94 13.48
CA VAL A 13 -2.58 -3.10 12.02
C VAL A 13 -2.49 -1.75 11.33
N GLY A 14 -3.22 -0.74 11.80
CA GLY A 14 -3.18 0.63 11.29
C GLY A 14 -1.81 1.30 11.45
N LEU A 15 -1.14 1.12 12.60
CA LEU A 15 0.20 1.64 12.83
C LEU A 15 1.24 0.93 11.95
N PHE A 16 1.16 -0.39 11.82
CA PHE A 16 2.01 -1.14 10.89
C PHE A 16 1.79 -0.66 9.44
N LEU A 17 0.53 -0.52 9.03
CA LEU A 17 0.13 -0.03 7.72
C LEU A 17 0.70 1.38 7.45
N LEU A 18 0.52 2.30 8.39
CA LEU A 18 1.04 3.67 8.30
C LEU A 18 2.57 3.67 8.24
N TYR A 19 3.22 2.92 9.12
CA TYR A 19 4.67 2.78 9.16
C TYR A 19 5.22 2.30 7.81
N TYR A 20 4.65 1.24 7.25
CA TYR A 20 5.11 0.66 6.00
C TYR A 20 4.84 1.60 4.81
N ALA A 21 3.66 2.25 4.80
CA ALA A 21 3.30 3.23 3.79
C ALA A 21 4.26 4.43 3.79
N LEU A 22 4.57 5.01 4.95
CA LEU A 22 5.47 6.16 5.05
C LEU A 22 6.90 5.81 4.65
N ASN A 23 7.44 4.69 5.13
CA ASN A 23 8.80 4.28 4.77
C ASN A 23 8.92 4.00 3.27
N THR A 24 7.96 3.28 2.70
CA THR A 24 7.93 3.03 1.25
C THR A 24 7.80 4.35 0.48
N TRP A 25 6.96 5.28 0.95
CA TRP A 25 6.81 6.59 0.33
C TRP A 25 8.16 7.33 0.27
N ILE A 26 8.86 7.40 1.39
CA ILE A 26 10.15 8.09 1.49
C ILE A 26 11.19 7.46 0.56
N VAL A 27 11.31 6.13 0.58
CA VAL A 27 12.24 5.42 -0.31
C VAL A 27 11.89 5.64 -1.79
N THR A 28 10.60 5.66 -2.14
CA THR A 28 10.18 5.95 -3.52
C THR A 28 10.44 7.39 -3.96
N GLN A 29 10.80 8.28 -3.03
CA GLN A 29 11.23 9.66 -3.31
C GLN A 29 12.76 9.82 -3.24
N GLY A 30 13.52 8.76 -2.98
CA GLY A 30 14.98 8.79 -2.84
C GLY A 30 15.48 9.11 -1.43
N GLY A 31 14.59 9.15 -0.44
CA GLY A 31 14.98 9.23 0.97
C GLY A 31 15.42 7.89 1.55
N GLN A 32 15.94 7.92 2.78
CA GLN A 32 16.28 6.73 3.57
C GLN A 32 15.14 6.33 4.50
N GLU A 33 15.05 5.05 4.86
CA GLU A 33 14.03 4.59 5.81
C GLU A 33 14.12 5.35 7.15
N ILE A 34 12.96 5.64 7.74
CA ILE A 34 12.89 6.20 9.09
C ILE A 34 13.14 5.06 10.08
N PHE A 35 13.86 5.37 11.17
CA PHE A 35 14.12 4.45 12.30
C PHE A 35 15.02 3.24 11.97
N GLY A 36 15.76 3.26 10.87
CA GLY A 36 16.78 2.24 10.55
C GLY A 36 16.23 0.84 10.25
N ALA A 37 14.91 0.70 10.18
CA ALA A 37 14.26 -0.56 9.86
C ALA A 37 14.15 -0.70 8.34
N LYS A 38 15.04 -1.53 7.80
CA LYS A 38 15.20 -1.78 6.36
C LYS A 38 13.89 -2.25 5.74
N LEU A 39 13.49 -1.63 4.63
CA LEU A 39 12.47 -2.20 3.75
C LEU A 39 13.02 -3.47 3.08
N ILE A 40 12.11 -4.26 2.51
CA ILE A 40 12.46 -5.45 1.71
C ILE A 40 13.38 -5.05 0.56
N VAL A 41 13.14 -3.87 -0.04
CA VAL A 41 13.99 -3.28 -1.08
C VAL A 41 14.09 -1.77 -0.89
N SER A 42 15.29 -1.21 -1.03
CA SER A 42 15.59 0.22 -0.88
C SER A 42 15.67 0.99 -2.21
N ASN A 43 15.48 0.29 -3.34
CA ASN A 43 15.45 0.90 -4.66
C ASN A 43 14.06 1.41 -5.00
N ARG A 44 13.95 2.57 -5.63
CA ARG A 44 12.69 3.31 -5.86
C ARG A 44 11.58 2.46 -6.49
N ALA A 45 11.79 1.90 -7.68
CA ALA A 45 10.75 1.14 -8.37
C ALA A 45 10.45 -0.22 -7.71
N PRO A 46 11.46 -1.00 -7.29
CA PRO A 46 11.24 -2.20 -6.48
C PRO A 46 10.52 -1.96 -5.14
N ALA A 47 10.79 -0.84 -4.46
CA ALA A 47 10.12 -0.48 -3.21
C ALA A 47 8.63 -0.23 -3.44
N ALA A 48 8.25 0.49 -4.51
CA ALA A 48 6.85 0.65 -4.87
C ALA A 48 6.18 -0.70 -5.21
N MET A 49 6.88 -1.55 -5.97
CA MET A 49 6.40 -2.89 -6.34
C MET A 49 6.07 -3.75 -5.10
N TRP A 50 6.98 -3.82 -4.13
CA TRP A 50 6.77 -4.58 -2.88
C TRP A 50 5.82 -3.87 -1.90
N GLY A 51 5.76 -2.54 -1.95
CA GLY A 51 4.85 -1.73 -1.17
C GLY A 51 3.38 -2.05 -1.43
N ILE A 52 3.01 -2.22 -2.70
CA ILE A 52 1.63 -2.47 -3.13
C ILE A 52 1.02 -3.68 -2.40
N PRO A 53 1.56 -4.92 -2.50
CA PRO A 53 0.91 -6.08 -1.89
C PRO A 53 0.85 -5.99 -0.37
N ILE A 54 1.91 -5.51 0.29
CA ILE A 54 1.97 -5.43 1.76
C ILE A 54 0.95 -4.43 2.29
N ILE A 55 0.87 -3.26 1.67
CA ILE A 55 -0.06 -2.21 2.08
C ILE A 55 -1.49 -2.61 1.72
N CYS A 56 -1.74 -3.30 0.60
CA CYS A 56 -3.07 -3.79 0.29
C CYS A 56 -3.57 -4.83 1.31
N ILE A 57 -2.73 -5.79 1.71
CA ILE A 57 -3.09 -6.79 2.74
C ILE A 57 -3.37 -6.09 4.07
N ALA A 58 -2.48 -5.21 4.51
CA ALA A 58 -2.65 -4.51 5.78
C ALA A 58 -3.87 -3.57 5.75
N LEU A 59 -4.12 -2.86 4.65
CA LEU A 59 -5.29 -2.00 4.47
C LEU A 59 -6.59 -2.81 4.45
N PHE A 60 -6.60 -3.97 3.78
CA PHE A 60 -7.73 -4.89 3.76
C PHE A 60 -8.08 -5.38 5.17
N LEU A 61 -7.09 -5.90 5.92
CA LEU A 61 -7.28 -6.35 7.30
C LEU A 61 -7.74 -5.21 8.20
N ASN A 62 -7.09 -4.04 8.11
CA ASN A 62 -7.45 -2.87 8.90
C ASN A 62 -8.90 -2.43 8.63
N SER A 63 -9.31 -2.44 7.35
CA SER A 63 -10.65 -2.06 6.94
C SER A 63 -11.72 -3.08 7.38
N ILE A 64 -11.42 -4.38 7.39
CA ILE A 64 -12.32 -5.40 7.92
C ILE A 64 -12.55 -5.18 9.41
N VAL A 65 -11.49 -5.05 10.20
CA VAL A 65 -11.59 -4.85 11.65
C VAL A 65 -12.34 -3.55 11.94
N GLY A 66 -12.01 -2.48 11.24
CA GLY A 66 -12.68 -1.18 11.36
C GLY A 66 -14.17 -1.26 10.99
N THR A 67 -14.53 -2.01 9.94
CA THR A 67 -15.94 -2.23 9.56
C THR A 67 -16.71 -2.95 10.67
N HIS A 68 -16.12 -3.98 11.27
CA HIS A 68 -16.75 -4.71 12.37
C HIS A 68 -16.91 -3.85 13.62
N TYR A 69 -15.90 -3.03 13.95
CA TYR A 69 -15.97 -2.07 15.04
C TYR A 69 -17.08 -1.04 14.79
N ALA A 70 -17.04 -0.35 13.65
CA ALA A 70 -18.01 0.69 13.28
C ALA A 70 -19.47 0.20 13.29
N ARG A 71 -19.69 -1.08 12.96
CA ARG A 71 -21.04 -1.69 12.98
C ARG A 71 -21.58 -1.92 14.38
N ARG A 72 -20.72 -2.07 15.38
CA ARG A 72 -21.06 -2.41 16.78
C ARG A 72 -21.07 -1.20 17.72
N THR A 73 -20.66 -0.03 17.23
CA THR A 73 -20.59 1.20 18.03
C THR A 73 -21.69 2.19 17.63
N GLY A 74 -21.85 3.25 18.41
CA GLY A 74 -23.02 4.12 18.47
C GLY A 74 -23.39 4.88 17.19
N PRO A 75 -24.39 5.77 17.28
CA PRO A 75 -25.03 6.39 16.12
C PRO A 75 -24.13 7.42 15.42
N ASN A 76 -23.16 8.02 16.12
CA ASN A 76 -22.35 9.08 15.55
C ASN A 76 -21.07 8.54 14.89
N TRP A 77 -20.61 9.20 13.81
CA TRP A 77 -19.41 8.76 13.08
C TRP A 77 -18.16 8.68 13.97
N HIS A 78 -17.98 9.61 14.91
CA HIS A 78 -16.82 9.70 15.79
C HIS A 78 -16.77 8.58 16.84
N GLU A 79 -17.91 7.96 17.15
CA GLU A 79 -17.97 6.77 18.02
C GLU A 79 -17.62 5.49 17.25
N ARG A 80 -17.72 5.53 15.91
CA ARG A 80 -17.47 4.37 15.05
C ARG A 80 -16.02 4.24 14.62
N VAL A 81 -15.16 5.18 15.01
CA VAL A 81 -13.71 5.10 14.82
C VAL A 81 -13.08 4.51 16.09
N PRO A 82 -12.21 3.50 15.98
CA PRO A 82 -11.52 2.94 17.13
C PRO A 82 -10.63 3.96 17.85
N ILE A 83 -10.70 4.00 19.18
CA ILE A 83 -9.81 4.84 20.01
C ILE A 83 -8.40 4.24 20.00
N VAL A 84 -7.43 5.07 19.66
CA VAL A 84 -6.00 4.73 19.61
C VAL A 84 -5.31 5.29 20.85
N GLY A 85 -4.40 4.55 21.47
CA GLY A 85 -3.45 5.08 22.49
C GLY A 85 -4.03 5.56 23.84
N PHE A 86 -5.34 5.75 23.96
CA PHE A 86 -6.00 6.20 25.19
C PHE A 86 -6.99 5.15 25.69
N ASP A 87 -7.14 5.08 27.02
CA ASP A 87 -8.11 4.17 27.64
C ASP A 87 -9.55 4.62 27.40
N ASN A 88 -9.81 5.92 27.46
CA ASN A 88 -11.09 6.54 27.13
C ASN A 88 -10.90 7.99 26.64
N ILE A 89 -11.66 8.39 25.63
CA ILE A 89 -11.78 9.77 25.16
C ILE A 89 -13.27 10.09 25.04
N SER A 90 -13.66 11.29 25.50
CA SER A 90 -14.99 11.84 25.21
C SER A 90 -15.06 12.27 23.74
N SER A 91 -15.41 11.33 22.85
CA SER A 91 -15.45 11.57 21.39
C SER A 91 -16.53 12.58 20.97
N GLY A 92 -17.46 12.93 21.86
CA GLY A 92 -18.48 13.94 21.62
C GLY A 92 -17.98 15.39 21.65
N THR A 93 -16.83 15.66 22.27
CA THR A 93 -16.23 17.00 22.32
C THR A 93 -15.59 17.39 20.98
N ARG A 94 -15.33 18.68 20.76
CA ARG A 94 -14.64 19.16 19.54
C ARG A 94 -13.26 18.52 19.39
N GLU A 95 -12.51 18.44 20.47
CA GLU A 95 -11.17 17.84 20.51
C GLU A 95 -11.23 16.33 20.26
N GLY A 96 -12.19 15.62 20.88
CA GLY A 96 -12.38 14.19 20.66
C GLY A 96 -12.72 13.86 19.21
N ARG A 97 -13.59 14.67 18.57
CA ARG A 97 -13.90 14.53 17.13
C ARG A 97 -12.70 14.79 16.25
N PHE A 98 -11.93 15.85 16.53
CA PHE A 98 -10.70 16.16 15.79
C PHE A 98 -9.68 15.03 15.90
N TYR A 99 -9.49 14.48 17.09
CA TYR A 99 -8.60 13.35 17.34
C TYR A 99 -9.03 12.11 16.53
N GLN A 100 -10.31 11.73 16.60
CA GLN A 100 -10.83 10.56 15.87
C GLN A 100 -10.70 10.73 14.35
N GLY A 101 -11.03 11.93 13.84
CA GLY A 101 -10.85 12.25 12.43
C GLY A 101 -9.37 12.14 12.00
N SER A 102 -8.46 12.62 12.84
CA SER A 102 -7.01 12.55 12.58
C SER A 102 -6.51 11.11 12.57
N MET A 103 -6.92 10.27 13.53
CA MET A 103 -6.55 8.85 13.56
C MET A 103 -7.10 8.08 12.36
N LEU A 104 -8.35 8.35 11.96
CA LEU A 104 -8.93 7.75 10.75
C LEU A 104 -8.17 8.19 9.49
N ALA A 105 -7.81 9.47 9.39
CA ALA A 105 -7.05 9.99 8.26
C ALA A 105 -5.65 9.35 8.19
N LEU A 106 -4.93 9.31 9.31
CA LEU A 106 -3.57 8.76 9.37
C LEU A 106 -3.53 7.24 9.16
N LEU A 107 -4.39 6.49 9.83
CA LEU A 107 -4.32 5.02 9.84
C LEU A 107 -5.15 4.35 8.75
N SER A 108 -5.91 5.12 7.96
CA SER A 108 -6.70 4.59 6.85
C SER A 108 -6.55 5.38 5.55
N LEU A 109 -6.78 6.70 5.57
CA LEU A 109 -6.78 7.50 4.33
C LEU A 109 -5.37 7.67 3.74
N LEU A 110 -4.39 8.04 4.56
CA LEU A 110 -3.03 8.30 4.12
C LEU A 110 -2.36 7.06 3.46
N PRO A 111 -2.46 5.84 4.02
CA PRO A 111 -2.00 4.63 3.35
C PRO A 111 -2.71 4.35 2.01
N ALA A 112 -4.00 4.66 1.91
CA ALA A 112 -4.73 4.51 0.65
C ALA A 112 -4.23 5.51 -0.42
N VAL A 113 -3.89 6.74 -0.02
CA VAL A 113 -3.24 7.72 -0.91
C VAL A 113 -1.84 7.26 -1.32
N ALA A 114 -1.09 6.63 -0.39
CA ALA A 114 0.23 6.06 -0.69
C ALA A 114 0.16 4.99 -1.78
N LEU A 115 -0.85 4.12 -1.74
CA LEU A 115 -1.07 3.13 -2.80
C LEU A 115 -1.24 3.77 -4.18
N LEU A 116 -1.93 4.91 -4.29
CA LEU A 116 -2.06 5.62 -5.58
C LEU A 116 -0.69 6.10 -6.09
N HIS A 117 0.16 6.62 -5.20
CA HIS A 117 1.52 7.01 -5.53
C HIS A 117 2.37 5.80 -5.97
N PHE A 118 2.29 4.68 -5.26
CA PHE A 118 3.02 3.45 -5.62
C PHE A 118 2.58 2.86 -6.95
N TRP A 119 1.27 2.81 -7.22
CA TRP A 119 0.76 2.37 -8.52
C TRP A 119 1.22 3.27 -9.66
N ARG A 120 1.21 4.59 -9.47
CA ARG A 120 1.72 5.52 -10.49
C ARG A 120 3.20 5.27 -10.78
N LEU A 121 4.01 5.09 -9.75
CA LEU A 121 5.44 4.81 -9.92
C LEU A 121 5.67 3.45 -10.58
N PHE A 122 4.92 2.43 -10.17
CA PHE A 122 5.00 1.08 -10.72
C PHE A 122 4.60 1.01 -12.19
N LEU A 123 3.52 1.71 -12.58
CA LEU A 123 3.04 1.79 -13.97
C LEU A 123 3.97 2.60 -14.89
N SER A 124 4.73 3.55 -14.34
CA SER A 124 5.66 4.39 -15.10
C SER A 124 7.09 3.88 -15.10
N ALA A 125 7.36 2.78 -14.38
CA ALA A 125 8.70 2.20 -14.34
C ALA A 125 9.02 1.49 -15.67
N ASN A 126 10.27 1.64 -16.10
CA ASN A 126 10.76 0.94 -17.29
C ASN A 126 10.96 -0.54 -16.97
N VAL A 127 10.59 -1.39 -17.91
CA VAL A 127 10.73 -2.85 -17.80
C VAL A 127 11.61 -3.36 -18.94
N VAL A 128 12.57 -4.21 -18.60
CA VAL A 128 13.52 -4.78 -19.57
C VAL A 128 13.51 -6.30 -19.44
N THR A 129 13.47 -7.00 -20.57
CA THR A 129 13.51 -8.48 -20.59
C THR A 129 14.91 -8.99 -20.24
N THR A 130 14.99 -10.24 -19.76
CA THR A 130 16.27 -10.91 -19.46
C THR A 130 16.92 -11.58 -20.66
N GLU A 131 16.34 -11.43 -21.86
CA GLU A 131 16.90 -11.96 -23.10
C GLU A 131 18.28 -11.35 -23.40
N LYS A 132 19.05 -12.03 -24.27
CA LYS A 132 20.31 -11.50 -24.82
C LYS A 132 20.13 -11.33 -26.34
N PRO A 133 20.05 -10.09 -26.87
CA PRO A 133 20.12 -8.80 -26.18
C PRO A 133 18.83 -8.46 -25.41
N PRO A 134 18.93 -7.71 -24.30
CA PRO A 134 17.76 -7.27 -23.54
C PRO A 134 16.89 -6.33 -24.38
N ARG A 135 15.57 -6.51 -24.30
CA ARG A 135 14.59 -5.68 -24.99
C ARG A 135 13.77 -4.87 -23.99
N GLU A 136 13.45 -3.64 -24.33
CA GLU A 136 12.51 -2.82 -23.56
C GLU A 136 11.11 -3.39 -23.76
N ALA A 137 10.40 -3.71 -22.67
CA ALA A 137 8.99 -4.04 -22.71
C ALA A 137 8.19 -2.74 -22.74
N SER A 138 7.09 -2.71 -23.49
CA SER A 138 6.28 -1.49 -23.64
C SER A 138 5.57 -1.07 -22.35
N SER A 139 5.31 -2.03 -21.45
CA SER A 139 4.61 -1.83 -20.18
C SER A 139 4.82 -3.00 -19.21
N ILE A 140 4.52 -2.79 -17.92
CA ILE A 140 4.39 -3.88 -16.94
C ILE A 140 3.28 -4.88 -17.30
N TRP A 141 2.31 -4.47 -18.13
CA TRP A 141 1.20 -5.30 -18.61
C TRP A 141 1.52 -6.02 -19.91
N ASP A 142 2.72 -5.86 -20.45
CA ASP A 142 3.09 -6.42 -21.73
C ASP A 142 3.38 -7.92 -21.62
N TRP A 143 2.33 -8.72 -21.79
CA TRP A 143 2.43 -10.18 -21.83
C TRP A 143 3.21 -10.68 -23.05
N SER A 144 3.38 -9.87 -24.11
CA SER A 144 4.15 -10.28 -25.29
C SER A 144 5.65 -10.36 -25.01
N ALA A 145 6.11 -9.71 -23.93
CA ALA A 145 7.46 -9.82 -23.43
C ALA A 145 7.74 -11.17 -22.72
N LEU A 146 6.71 -11.98 -22.47
CA LEU A 146 6.85 -13.35 -21.94
C LEU A 146 7.00 -14.33 -23.09
N THR A 147 8.23 -14.74 -23.40
CA THR A 147 8.48 -15.87 -24.30
C THR A 147 8.06 -17.20 -23.67
N THR A 148 8.19 -17.31 -22.35
CA THR A 148 7.64 -18.39 -21.54
C THR A 148 6.97 -17.83 -20.28
N LEU A 149 6.05 -18.58 -19.68
CA LEU A 149 5.36 -18.19 -18.44
C LEU A 149 6.30 -17.90 -17.26
N ASN A 150 7.55 -18.36 -17.33
CA ASN A 150 8.55 -18.22 -16.29
C ASN A 150 9.68 -17.24 -16.66
N ASP A 151 9.58 -16.50 -17.77
CA ASP A 151 10.62 -15.52 -18.12
C ASP A 151 10.48 -14.26 -17.25
N PRO A 152 11.42 -14.02 -16.33
CA PRO A 152 11.35 -12.86 -15.46
C PRO A 152 11.82 -11.63 -16.23
N ALA A 153 11.04 -10.55 -16.22
CA ALA A 153 11.55 -9.25 -16.62
C ALA A 153 12.18 -8.52 -15.43
N ARG A 154 12.82 -7.39 -15.69
CA ARG A 154 13.40 -6.53 -14.66
C ARG A 154 12.70 -5.18 -14.67
N ILE A 155 12.16 -4.80 -13.52
CA ILE A 155 11.68 -3.43 -13.29
C ILE A 155 12.86 -2.55 -12.87
N CYS A 156 13.09 -1.47 -13.61
CA CYS A 156 14.25 -0.61 -13.44
C CYS A 156 13.91 0.64 -12.63
N THR A 157 14.82 1.03 -11.75
CA THR A 157 14.80 2.38 -11.20
C THR A 157 15.44 3.35 -12.18
N ASP A 158 16.61 2.98 -12.70
CA ASP A 158 17.36 3.78 -13.67
C ASP A 158 17.64 2.91 -14.91
N LEU A 159 17.23 3.40 -16.09
CA LEU A 159 17.51 2.76 -17.38
C LEU A 159 18.74 3.44 -17.99
N VAL A 160 19.82 2.69 -18.18
CA VAL A 160 21.06 3.18 -18.79
C VAL A 160 21.24 2.52 -20.14
N ARG A 161 21.51 3.28 -21.20
CA ARG A 161 21.81 2.74 -22.53
C ARG A 161 23.30 2.81 -22.78
N GLU A 162 24.00 1.70 -22.64
CA GLU A 162 25.43 1.59 -23.00
C GLU A 162 25.53 0.98 -24.40
N GLY A 163 26.07 1.73 -25.36
CA GLY A 163 26.23 1.25 -26.75
C GLY A 163 24.93 0.87 -27.46
N GLY A 164 23.79 1.43 -27.05
CA GLY A 164 22.46 1.11 -27.60
C GLY A 164 21.78 -0.10 -26.97
N ILE A 165 22.42 -0.78 -26.02
CA ILE A 165 21.84 -1.91 -25.27
C ILE A 165 21.23 -1.38 -23.96
N PRO A 166 19.95 -1.66 -23.66
CA PRO A 166 19.33 -1.24 -22.41
C PRO A 166 19.88 -2.05 -21.24
N SER A 167 20.42 -1.36 -20.23
CA SER A 167 20.87 -1.92 -18.96
C SER A 167 20.02 -1.36 -17.82
N CYS A 168 19.60 -2.25 -16.93
CA CYS A 168 18.66 -1.97 -15.86
C CYS A 168 19.39 -1.89 -14.53
N MET A 169 19.56 -0.68 -13.97
CA MET A 169 20.22 -0.47 -12.68
C MET A 169 19.21 -0.47 -11.54
N LYS A 170 19.63 -0.93 -10.35
CA LYS A 170 18.81 -0.95 -9.12
C LYS A 170 17.44 -1.60 -9.35
N ASN A 171 17.49 -2.81 -9.91
CA ASN A 171 16.34 -3.51 -10.43
C ASN A 171 15.76 -4.54 -9.45
N ALA A 172 14.58 -5.04 -9.77
CA ALA A 172 14.05 -6.27 -9.22
C ALA A 172 13.47 -7.12 -10.34
N THR A 173 13.45 -8.43 -10.15
CA THR A 173 12.76 -9.35 -11.05
C THR A 173 11.25 -9.20 -10.85
N ILE A 174 10.52 -9.14 -11.95
CA ILE A 174 9.07 -9.10 -12.01
C ILE A 174 8.60 -10.11 -13.06
N LEU A 175 7.45 -10.74 -12.87
CA LEU A 175 6.76 -11.47 -13.93
C LEU A 175 5.76 -10.53 -14.62
N PRO A 176 6.07 -9.99 -15.83
CA PRO A 176 5.17 -9.12 -16.56
C PRO A 176 3.77 -9.69 -16.65
N GLY A 177 2.76 -8.84 -16.54
CA GLY A 177 1.37 -9.26 -16.59
C GLY A 177 0.89 -9.99 -15.34
N LEU A 178 1.53 -11.10 -14.93
CA LEU A 178 1.05 -11.97 -13.85
C LEU A 178 1.08 -11.28 -12.48
N GLU A 179 2.26 -10.80 -12.05
CA GLU A 179 2.40 -10.10 -10.77
C GLU A 179 1.58 -8.79 -10.73
N PRO A 180 1.61 -7.92 -11.76
CA PRO A 180 0.71 -6.76 -11.84
C PRO A 180 -0.77 -7.13 -11.73
N THR A 181 -1.22 -8.22 -12.36
CA THR A 181 -2.61 -8.68 -12.28
C THR A 181 -2.96 -9.09 -10.85
N PHE A 182 -2.09 -9.86 -10.19
CA PHE A 182 -2.29 -10.24 -8.80
C PHE A 182 -2.36 -9.01 -7.88
N PHE A 183 -1.44 -8.06 -8.05
CA PHE A 183 -1.45 -6.80 -7.30
C PHE A 183 -2.73 -6.00 -7.54
N ALA A 184 -3.24 -5.96 -8.77
CA ALA A 184 -4.48 -5.26 -9.10
C ALA A 184 -5.70 -5.91 -8.43
N LEU A 185 -5.81 -7.24 -8.48
CA LEU A 185 -6.89 -7.98 -7.79
C LEU A 185 -6.86 -7.73 -6.28
N LEU A 186 -5.67 -7.77 -5.69
CA LEU A 186 -5.48 -7.49 -4.27
C LEU A 186 -5.83 -6.04 -3.91
N THR A 187 -5.47 -5.08 -4.78
CA THR A 187 -5.83 -3.66 -4.63
C THR A 187 -7.34 -3.47 -4.71
N ILE A 188 -8.04 -4.14 -5.64
CA ILE A 188 -9.49 -4.09 -5.76
C ILE A 188 -10.16 -4.63 -4.48
N ALA A 189 -9.70 -5.78 -3.98
CA ALA A 189 -10.21 -6.35 -2.73
C ALA A 189 -10.01 -5.40 -1.54
N ALA A 190 -8.82 -4.80 -1.42
CA ALA A 190 -8.52 -3.80 -0.39
C ALA A 190 -9.40 -2.55 -0.53
N ALA A 191 -9.60 -2.05 -1.76
CA ALA A 191 -10.44 -0.89 -2.04
C ALA A 191 -11.92 -1.15 -1.67
N ILE A 192 -12.45 -2.34 -1.99
CA ILE A 192 -13.81 -2.73 -1.60
C ILE A 192 -13.95 -2.75 -0.08
N ALA A 193 -12.99 -3.34 0.63
CA ALA A 193 -12.98 -3.37 2.09
C ALA A 193 -12.89 -1.96 2.68
N PHE A 194 -12.03 -1.10 2.14
CA PHE A 194 -11.87 0.30 2.51
C PHE A 194 -13.18 1.08 2.34
N ILE A 195 -13.83 0.97 1.17
CA ILE A 195 -15.11 1.64 0.91
C ILE A 195 -16.19 1.15 1.88
N LYS A 196 -16.26 -0.15 2.17
CA LYS A 196 -17.20 -0.71 3.16
C LYS A 196 -16.94 -0.17 4.56
N HIS A 197 -15.67 -0.03 4.96
CA HIS A 197 -15.28 0.54 6.24
C HIS A 197 -15.71 1.99 6.37
N TRP A 198 -15.39 2.83 5.39
CA TRP A 198 -15.77 4.24 5.39
C TRP A 198 -17.28 4.43 5.36
N ARG A 199 -18.01 3.63 4.57
CA ARG A 199 -19.48 3.62 4.60
C ARG A 199 -20.03 3.22 5.97
N ALA A 200 -19.40 2.27 6.66
CA ALA A 200 -19.83 1.85 8.00
C ALA A 200 -19.61 2.95 9.05
N ILE A 201 -18.57 3.77 8.91
CA ILE A 201 -18.33 4.93 9.78
C ILE A 201 -19.37 6.02 9.52
N PHE A 202 -19.60 6.39 8.26
CA PHE A 202 -20.43 7.54 7.88
C PHE A 202 -21.90 7.22 7.57
N ARG A 203 -22.37 5.99 7.84
CA ARG A 203 -23.80 5.65 7.72
C ARG A 203 -24.63 6.58 8.63
N ARG A 204 -25.80 7.00 8.17
CA ARG A 204 -26.75 7.70 9.06
C ARG A 204 -27.43 6.69 9.97
#